data_AF-A0A9X1HAU9-F1
#
_entry.id   AF-A0A9X1HAU9-F1
#
_cell.length_a   1.000
_cell.length_b   1.000
_cell.length_c   1.000
_cell.angle_alpha   90.00
_cell.angle_beta   90.00
_cell.angle_gamma   90.00
#
_symmetry.space_group_name_H-M   'P 1'
#
loop_
_entity.id
_entity.type
_entity.pdbx_description
1 polymer ?
#
loop_
_entity_poly.entity_id
_entity_poly.type
_entity_poly.pdbx_seq_one_letter_code
_entity_poly.pdbx_strand_id
1 'polypeptide(L)'
;MSSNSPDFTENTKKILSKMASERCCLCEEITSMPNSTESGYVRIGEAAHISGARKSSDVRFNENLTNEERKNLSNGIWLCCSCHTKIDQDEKFYTTEVLEKIRSDHYNRILDGRYDKSSFAKIDQLNVALQALNEKIADKEKLHKQSSTLYESEISGLRLEIQHIKRQKEKLWEDYNSILQNLDLADNFEVLYKLVFTDNDLESALEYLSDQKLEKDAINLAQKYLLKADIFKLQHNAEASDFYKKAYAVHPTVRTAGFYIRYLRDVQNFNSLIAFMLEVLNTPMKIEDRIALNGQLGTIYSKIDPTEAVNYYKTALRFIDEKIPHDPFYYTLKAGFCRICQNQI
;
A
#
# COMPACT_ATOMS: atom_id res chain seq x y z
N MET A 1 47.45 -15.39 6.33
CA MET A 1 47.39 -13.91 6.27
C MET A 1 45.93 -13.52 6.39
N SER A 2 45.48 -13.07 7.56
CA SER A 2 44.12 -12.57 7.72
C SER A 2 43.98 -11.32 6.85
N SER A 3 43.25 -11.44 5.75
CA SER A 3 42.93 -10.30 4.90
C SER A 3 42.16 -9.29 5.75
N ASN A 4 42.75 -8.13 5.99
CA ASN A 4 42.16 -7.01 6.72
C ASN A 4 41.04 -6.32 5.92
N SER A 5 40.30 -7.09 5.12
CA SER A 5 39.25 -6.61 4.21
C SER A 5 37.89 -6.61 4.93
N PRO A 6 37.10 -5.54 4.81
CA PRO A 6 35.71 -5.48 5.29
C PRO A 6 34.70 -6.20 4.37
N ASP A 7 35.18 -6.85 3.29
CA ASP A 7 34.32 -7.51 2.31
C ASP A 7 33.77 -8.85 2.86
N PHE A 8 32.54 -9.20 2.47
CA PHE A 8 31.93 -10.46 2.86
C PHE A 8 32.65 -11.67 2.29
N THR A 9 32.89 -12.69 3.12
CA THR A 9 33.38 -13.99 2.66
C THR A 9 32.32 -14.70 1.81
N GLU A 10 32.73 -15.64 0.96
CA GLU A 10 31.76 -16.45 0.18
C GLU A 10 30.79 -17.23 1.09
N ASN A 11 31.24 -17.67 2.26
CA ASN A 11 30.36 -18.29 3.24
C ASN A 11 29.31 -17.30 3.77
N THR A 12 29.72 -16.07 4.08
CA THR A 12 28.80 -15.01 4.51
C THR A 12 27.76 -14.69 3.43
N LYS A 13 28.20 -14.54 2.17
CA LYS A 13 27.30 -14.32 1.02
C LYS A 13 26.30 -15.47 0.85
N LYS A 14 26.78 -16.71 0.96
CA LYS A 14 25.93 -17.91 0.90
C LYS A 14 24.88 -17.89 2.01
N ILE A 15 25.26 -17.63 3.25
CA ILE A 15 24.32 -17.57 4.38
C ILE A 15 23.29 -16.45 4.15
N LEU A 16 23.73 -15.23 3.79
CA LEU A 16 22.82 -14.11 3.49
C LEU A 16 21.81 -14.48 2.39
N SER A 17 22.27 -15.12 1.31
CA SER A 17 21.38 -15.58 0.24
C SER A 17 20.33 -16.56 0.73
N LYS A 18 20.72 -17.52 1.60
CA LYS A 18 19.79 -18.53 2.13
C LYS A 18 18.82 -17.95 3.15
N MET A 19 19.26 -17.03 4.01
CA MET A 19 18.39 -16.30 4.94
C MET A 19 17.33 -15.47 4.20
N ALA A 20 17.68 -14.93 3.04
CA ALA A 20 16.75 -14.19 2.18
C ALA A 20 15.93 -15.09 1.23
N SER A 21 15.94 -16.42 1.42
CA SER A 21 15.29 -17.40 0.53
C SER A 21 15.69 -17.26 -0.94
N GLU A 22 16.94 -16.85 -1.19
CA GLU A 22 17.49 -16.53 -2.51
C GLU A 22 16.64 -15.51 -3.28
N ARG A 23 16.01 -14.58 -2.55
CA ARG A 23 15.23 -13.46 -3.09
C ARG A 23 15.82 -12.13 -2.66
N CYS A 24 15.69 -11.12 -3.52
CA CYS A 24 16.08 -9.76 -3.19
C CYS A 24 15.23 -9.24 -2.02
N CYS A 25 15.85 -8.75 -0.94
CA CYS A 25 15.09 -8.22 0.20
C CYS A 25 14.24 -6.99 -0.14
N LEU A 26 14.57 -6.28 -1.22
CA LEU A 26 13.87 -5.06 -1.65
C LEU A 26 12.74 -5.30 -2.65
N CYS A 27 13.02 -6.03 -3.74
CA CYS A 27 12.04 -6.26 -4.82
C CYS A 27 11.48 -7.69 -4.88
N GLU A 28 11.94 -8.59 -4.01
CA GLU A 28 11.50 -9.99 -3.88
C GLU A 28 11.78 -10.90 -5.09
N GLU A 29 12.46 -10.38 -6.12
CA GLU A 29 12.88 -11.14 -7.30
C GLU A 29 13.76 -12.34 -6.93
N ILE A 30 13.61 -13.44 -7.67
CA ILE A 30 14.43 -14.64 -7.51
C ILE A 30 15.85 -14.31 -7.99
N THR A 31 16.84 -14.60 -7.14
CA THR A 31 18.24 -14.25 -7.41
C THR A 31 19.12 -15.43 -7.79
N SER A 32 18.61 -16.65 -7.67
CA SER A 32 19.26 -17.90 -8.08
C SER A 32 18.34 -18.68 -9.03
N MET A 33 18.82 -19.01 -10.23
CA MET A 33 18.05 -19.75 -11.24
C MET A 33 18.88 -20.91 -11.79
N PRO A 34 18.24 -21.99 -12.29
CA PRO A 34 18.95 -23.04 -13.00
C PRO A 34 19.75 -22.48 -14.18
N ASN A 35 20.97 -22.98 -14.38
CA ASN A 35 21.69 -22.78 -15.62
C ASN A 35 21.28 -23.89 -16.62
N SER A 36 21.43 -23.63 -17.91
CA SER A 36 21.28 -24.58 -19.02
C SER A 36 22.20 -25.82 -18.95
N THR A 37 23.15 -25.85 -18.02
CA THR A 37 24.07 -26.97 -17.76
C THR A 37 23.64 -27.75 -16.52
N GLU A 38 23.72 -29.08 -16.55
CA GLU A 38 23.18 -30.00 -15.51
C GLU A 38 23.66 -29.76 -14.06
N SER A 39 24.78 -29.05 -13.84
CA SER A 39 25.40 -28.90 -12.52
C SER A 39 25.57 -27.44 -12.05
N GLY A 40 24.92 -26.47 -12.69
CA GLY A 40 25.14 -25.04 -12.42
C GLY A 40 23.87 -24.24 -12.07
N TYR A 41 24.07 -23.05 -11.49
CA TYR A 41 23.04 -22.04 -11.30
C TYR A 41 23.55 -20.68 -11.77
N VAL A 42 22.65 -19.84 -12.28
CA VAL A 42 22.89 -18.42 -12.53
C VAL A 42 22.49 -17.66 -11.28
N ARG A 43 23.38 -16.79 -10.79
CA ARG A 43 23.10 -15.90 -9.66
C ARG A 43 23.16 -14.45 -10.12
N ILE A 44 22.09 -13.71 -9.84
CA ILE A 44 22.02 -12.24 -10.02
C ILE A 44 21.99 -11.50 -8.67
N GLY A 45 22.04 -12.25 -7.57
CA GLY A 45 22.04 -11.73 -6.20
C GLY A 45 23.44 -11.43 -5.68
N GLU A 46 23.55 -10.35 -4.92
CA GLU A 46 24.76 -9.82 -4.32
C GLU A 46 24.50 -9.47 -2.85
N ALA A 47 25.54 -9.61 -2.02
CA ALA A 47 25.50 -9.17 -0.64
C ALA A 47 25.95 -7.71 -0.57
N ALA A 48 25.04 -6.83 -0.16
CA ALA A 48 25.31 -5.43 0.06
C ALA A 48 25.54 -5.16 1.55
N HIS A 49 26.36 -4.16 1.86
CA HIS A 49 26.55 -3.69 3.23
C HIS A 49 25.43 -2.73 3.62
N ILE A 50 24.87 -2.90 4.82
CA ILE A 50 23.88 -1.97 5.40
C ILE A 50 24.61 -0.70 5.85
N SER A 51 25.61 -0.85 6.73
CA SER A 51 26.61 0.20 6.99
C SER A 51 27.84 -0.02 6.10
N GLY A 52 28.24 1.06 5.42
CA GLY A 52 29.33 1.07 4.43
C GLY A 52 30.59 0.35 4.87
N ALA A 53 31.18 -0.43 3.97
CA ALA A 53 32.39 -1.21 4.25
C ALA A 53 33.66 -0.34 4.39
N ARG A 54 33.72 0.77 3.65
CA ARG A 54 34.91 1.62 3.49
C ARG A 54 34.55 3.09 3.59
N LYS A 55 35.51 3.89 4.06
CA LYS A 55 35.39 5.34 4.32
C LYS A 55 35.35 6.19 3.03
N SER A 56 34.93 5.63 1.90
CA SER A 56 34.71 6.42 0.68
C SER A 56 33.49 7.35 0.87
N SER A 57 33.01 7.99 -0.20
CA SER A 57 31.86 8.90 -0.24
C SER A 57 30.52 8.33 0.26
N ASP A 58 30.53 7.16 0.91
CA ASP A 58 29.39 6.44 1.45
C ASP A 58 28.91 7.12 2.75
N VAL A 59 27.73 7.71 2.68
CA VAL A 59 27.06 8.40 3.78
C VAL A 59 26.69 7.44 4.92
N ARG A 60 26.66 6.12 4.66
CA ARG A 60 26.32 5.07 5.65
C ARG A 60 27.53 4.49 6.35
N PHE A 61 28.74 4.99 6.08
CA PHE A 61 29.95 4.51 6.73
C PHE A 61 29.96 4.85 8.22
N ASN A 62 30.04 3.83 9.08
CA ASN A 62 30.18 4.02 10.51
C ASN A 62 31.63 3.78 10.96
N GLU A 63 32.28 4.86 11.41
CA GLU A 63 33.69 4.82 11.85
C GLU A 63 33.90 3.94 13.08
N ASN A 64 32.85 3.72 13.88
CA ASN A 64 32.92 2.93 15.11
C ASN A 64 32.90 1.42 14.85
N LEU A 65 32.62 0.96 13.63
CA LEU A 65 32.62 -0.46 13.29
C LEU A 65 34.01 -0.95 12.91
N THR A 66 34.43 -2.07 13.49
CA THR A 66 35.62 -2.83 13.09
C THR A 66 35.40 -3.54 11.76
N ASN A 67 36.48 -3.95 11.09
CA ASN A 67 36.37 -4.75 9.85
C ASN A 67 35.63 -6.09 10.06
N GLU A 68 35.73 -6.68 11.25
CA GLU A 68 34.99 -7.90 11.61
C GLU A 68 33.49 -7.64 11.72
N GLU A 69 33.08 -6.53 12.31
CA GLU A 69 31.67 -6.13 12.37
C GLU A 69 31.12 -5.76 11.00
N ARG A 70 31.92 -5.08 10.15
CA ARG A 70 31.49 -4.70 8.80
C ARG A 70 31.22 -5.90 7.90
N LYS A 71 31.99 -6.98 8.02
CA LYS A 71 31.77 -8.22 7.27
C LYS A 71 30.88 -9.24 7.99
N ASN A 72 30.29 -8.86 9.13
CA ASN A 72 29.36 -9.72 9.86
C ASN A 72 28.03 -9.87 9.12
N LEU A 73 27.37 -11.02 9.30
CA LEU A 73 26.03 -11.27 8.79
C LEU A 73 25.01 -10.21 9.23
N SER A 74 25.16 -9.62 10.42
CA SER A 74 24.27 -8.55 10.90
C SER A 74 24.35 -7.29 10.05
N ASN A 75 25.48 -7.02 9.38
CA ASN A 75 25.66 -5.86 8.51
C ASN A 75 25.35 -6.13 7.03
N GLY A 76 24.89 -7.33 6.68
CA GLY A 76 24.62 -7.71 5.29
C GLY A 76 23.13 -7.73 4.92
N ILE A 77 22.81 -7.30 3.71
CA ILE A 77 21.49 -7.48 3.08
C ILE A 77 21.67 -8.13 1.70
N TRP A 78 20.77 -9.04 1.32
CA TRP A 78 20.83 -9.73 0.03
C TRP A 78 19.95 -9.03 -1.00
N LEU A 79 20.50 -8.61 -2.13
CA LEU A 79 19.80 -7.83 -3.16
C LEU A 79 20.11 -8.36 -4.56
N CYS A 80 19.23 -8.14 -5.53
CA CYS A 80 19.61 -8.31 -6.93
C CYS A 80 20.57 -7.19 -7.36
N CYS A 81 21.39 -7.41 -8.39
CA CYS A 81 22.35 -6.42 -8.90
C CYS A 81 21.73 -5.04 -9.16
N SER A 82 20.51 -4.97 -9.70
CA SER A 82 19.79 -3.73 -9.94
C SER A 82 19.43 -2.99 -8.66
N CYS A 83 18.94 -3.71 -7.64
CA CYS A 83 18.60 -3.12 -6.34
C CYS A 83 19.84 -2.74 -5.55
N HIS A 84 20.93 -3.50 -5.67
CA HIS A 84 22.22 -3.16 -5.08
C HIS A 84 22.72 -1.82 -5.62
N THR A 85 22.75 -1.66 -6.95
CA THR A 85 23.13 -0.39 -7.58
C THR A 85 22.19 0.75 -7.17
N LYS A 86 20.89 0.48 -7.05
CA LYS A 86 19.89 1.49 -6.66
C LYS A 86 20.15 2.05 -5.26
N ILE A 87 20.47 1.20 -4.28
CA ILE A 87 20.69 1.66 -2.90
C ILE A 87 21.99 2.45 -2.78
N ASP A 88 23.02 2.09 -3.56
CA ASP A 88 24.30 2.79 -3.57
C ASP A 88 24.19 4.17 -4.26
N GLN A 89 23.24 4.36 -5.17
CA GLN A 89 23.04 5.64 -5.85
C GLN A 89 22.19 6.64 -5.06
N ASP A 90 21.40 6.18 -4.08
CA ASP A 90 20.51 7.04 -3.28
C ASP A 90 20.64 6.73 -1.78
N GLU A 91 21.87 6.85 -1.28
CA GLU A 91 22.22 6.60 0.13
C GLU A 91 21.47 7.51 1.11
N LYS A 92 20.98 8.67 0.65
CA LYS A 92 20.18 9.59 1.46
C LYS A 92 18.80 9.04 1.75
N PHE A 93 18.18 8.38 0.78
CA PHE A 93 16.90 7.71 0.97
C PHE A 93 17.08 6.35 1.66
N TYR A 94 18.07 5.58 1.21
CA TYR A 94 18.37 4.24 1.72
C TYR A 94 19.31 4.28 2.92
N THR A 95 18.91 4.94 4.00
CA THR A 95 19.71 4.99 5.23
C THR A 95 19.88 3.61 5.86
N THR A 96 20.82 3.47 6.79
CA THR A 96 21.06 2.23 7.55
C THR A 96 19.76 1.70 8.17
N GLU A 97 18.96 2.57 8.79
CA GLU A 97 17.70 2.21 9.43
C GLU A 97 16.66 1.69 8.43
N VAL A 98 16.59 2.32 7.25
CA VAL A 98 15.68 1.90 6.17
C VAL A 98 16.07 0.51 5.66
N LEU A 99 17.37 0.24 5.49
CA LEU A 99 17.86 -1.05 5.01
C LEU A 99 17.71 -2.17 6.05
N GLU A 100 17.92 -1.86 7.33
CA GLU A 100 17.61 -2.77 8.43
C GLU A 100 16.13 -3.14 8.46
N LYS A 101 15.25 -2.15 8.29
CA LYS A 101 13.80 -2.38 8.20
C LYS A 101 13.44 -3.23 6.99
N ILE A 102 13.97 -2.94 5.81
CA ILE A 102 13.73 -3.74 4.59
C ILE A 102 14.15 -5.20 4.80
N ARG A 103 15.32 -5.42 5.39
CA ARG A 103 15.81 -6.77 5.70
C ARG A 103 14.89 -7.49 6.69
N SER A 104 14.54 -6.83 7.79
CA SER A 104 13.66 -7.40 8.83
C SER A 104 12.29 -7.77 8.27
N ASP A 105 11.66 -6.84 7.53
CA ASP A 105 10.35 -7.06 6.92
C ASP A 105 10.40 -8.23 5.92
N HIS A 106 11.48 -8.38 5.16
CA HIS A 106 11.66 -9.52 4.23
C HIS A 106 11.76 -10.85 4.97
N TYR A 107 12.51 -10.90 6.07
CA TYR A 107 12.66 -12.12 6.86
C TYR A 107 11.34 -12.53 7.52
N ASN A 108 10.58 -11.57 8.04
CA ASN A 108 9.24 -11.84 8.59
C ASN A 108 8.32 -12.42 7.50
N ARG A 109 8.30 -11.83 6.30
CA ARG A 109 7.52 -12.37 5.16
C ARG A 109 7.87 -13.82 4.81
N ILE A 110 9.14 -14.20 4.91
CA ILE A 110 9.59 -15.59 4.68
C ILE A 110 9.07 -16.51 5.80
N LEU A 111 9.23 -16.09 7.06
CA LEU A 111 8.80 -16.87 8.24
C LEU A 111 7.28 -17.04 8.30
N ASP A 112 6.53 -16.04 7.87
CA ASP A 112 5.06 -16.05 7.80
C ASP A 112 4.52 -16.94 6.67
N GLY A 113 5.39 -17.58 5.89
CA GLY A 113 4.97 -18.46 4.81
C GLY A 113 4.32 -17.72 3.65
N ARG A 114 4.59 -16.42 3.44
CA ARG A 114 4.04 -15.64 2.30
C ARG A 114 4.35 -16.27 0.94
N TYR A 115 5.43 -17.04 0.85
CA TYR A 115 5.83 -17.78 -0.34
C TYR A 115 5.40 -19.26 -0.33
N ASP A 116 4.72 -19.72 0.73
CA ASP A 116 4.15 -21.05 0.84
C ASP A 116 2.79 -21.11 0.12
N LYS A 117 2.78 -21.78 -1.04
CA LYS A 117 1.58 -21.98 -1.85
C LYS A 117 0.65 -23.08 -1.32
N SER A 118 1.04 -23.83 -0.28
CA SER A 118 0.28 -24.99 0.22
C SER A 118 -0.93 -24.60 1.07
N SER A 119 -0.83 -23.49 1.83
CA SER A 119 -1.87 -23.02 2.73
C SER A 119 -3.11 -22.49 2.00
N PHE A 120 -2.93 -21.80 0.87
CA PHE A 120 -4.04 -21.27 0.06
C PHE A 120 -4.92 -22.38 -0.54
N ALA A 121 -4.30 -23.46 -1.03
CA ALA A 121 -5.03 -24.60 -1.60
C ALA A 121 -5.91 -25.32 -0.55
N LYS A 122 -5.51 -25.29 0.72
CA LYS A 122 -6.26 -25.92 1.82
C LYS A 122 -7.44 -25.08 2.30
N ILE A 123 -7.31 -23.75 2.25
CA ILE A 123 -8.39 -22.81 2.54
C ILE A 123 -9.52 -22.95 1.50
N ASP A 124 -9.17 -23.03 0.22
CA ASP A 124 -10.15 -23.18 -0.87
C ASP A 124 -10.98 -24.47 -0.73
N GLN A 125 -10.34 -25.58 -0.36
CA GLN A 125 -11.02 -26.86 -0.09
C GLN A 125 -12.00 -26.77 1.10
N LEU A 126 -11.65 -26.03 2.15
CA LEU A 126 -12.51 -25.86 3.32
C LEU A 126 -13.73 -24.99 3.01
N ASN A 127 -13.59 -23.96 2.17
CA ASN A 127 -14.69 -23.09 1.76
C ASN A 127 -15.75 -23.86 0.96
N VAL A 128 -15.33 -24.74 0.06
CA VAL A 128 -16.24 -25.62 -0.70
C VAL A 128 -17.01 -26.57 0.23
N ALA A 129 -16.34 -27.15 1.23
CA ALA A 129 -16.99 -28.04 2.19
C ALA A 129 -18.02 -27.31 3.08
N LEU A 130 -17.71 -26.07 3.47
CA LEU A 130 -18.57 -25.24 4.31
C LEU A 130 -19.86 -24.82 3.58
N GLN A 131 -19.76 -24.47 2.28
CA GLN A 131 -20.92 -24.18 1.45
C GLN A 131 -21.88 -25.37 1.37
N ALA A 132 -21.36 -26.59 1.14
CA ALA A 132 -22.17 -27.79 1.05
C ALA A 132 -22.89 -28.16 2.36
N LEU A 133 -22.34 -27.77 3.52
CA LEU A 133 -22.97 -27.98 4.83
C LEU A 133 -24.08 -26.96 5.09
N ASN A 134 -23.90 -25.70 4.69
CA ASN A 134 -24.92 -24.66 4.83
C ASN A 134 -26.20 -24.98 4.03
N GLU A 135 -26.05 -25.53 2.83
CA GLU A 135 -27.17 -25.97 2.00
C GLU A 135 -27.99 -27.08 2.70
N LYS A 136 -27.30 -28.04 3.35
CA LYS A 136 -27.97 -29.11 4.11
C LYS A 136 -28.70 -28.60 5.35
N ILE A 137 -28.18 -27.57 6.02
CA ILE A 137 -28.84 -26.95 7.18
C ILE A 137 -30.13 -26.26 6.75
N ALA A 138 -30.09 -25.49 5.66
CA ALA A 138 -31.27 -24.82 5.12
C ALA A 138 -32.40 -25.82 4.77
N ASP A 139 -32.05 -26.99 4.24
CA ASP A 139 -33.01 -28.07 3.96
C ASP A 139 -33.66 -28.64 5.23
N LYS A 140 -32.92 -28.74 6.32
CA LYS A 140 -33.42 -29.26 7.61
C LYS A 140 -34.29 -28.26 8.35
N GLU A 141 -33.95 -26.98 8.30
CA GLU A 141 -34.77 -25.90 8.86
C GLU A 141 -36.14 -25.81 8.18
N LYS A 142 -36.21 -26.11 6.88
CA LYS A 142 -37.46 -26.19 6.11
C LYS A 142 -38.37 -27.33 6.59
N LEU A 143 -37.82 -28.44 7.06
CA LEU A 143 -38.56 -29.61 7.55
C LEU A 143 -39.10 -29.43 8.98
N HIS A 144 -38.52 -28.54 9.79
CA HIS A 144 -38.88 -28.33 11.20
C HIS A 144 -40.25 -27.63 11.40
N LYS A 145 -40.92 -27.16 10.35
CA LYS A 145 -42.14 -26.32 10.44
C LYS A 145 -43.46 -27.07 10.69
N GLN A 146 -43.48 -28.36 11.09
CA GLN A 146 -44.65 -29.24 10.89
C GLN A 146 -45.30 -29.99 12.09
N SER A 147 -44.85 -29.96 13.37
CA SER A 147 -45.64 -30.57 14.49
C SER A 147 -45.12 -30.19 15.89
N SER A 148 -45.96 -30.26 16.96
CA SER A 148 -45.82 -29.40 18.17
C SER A 148 -45.95 -30.03 19.58
N THR A 149 -46.05 -31.35 19.82
CA THR A 149 -46.16 -31.86 21.22
C THR A 149 -45.25 -33.03 21.62
N LEU A 150 -44.46 -33.58 20.69
CA LEU A 150 -43.31 -34.46 20.98
C LEU A 150 -42.00 -33.68 21.16
N TYR A 151 -41.98 -32.43 20.70
CA TYR A 151 -40.78 -31.65 20.43
C TYR A 151 -40.24 -30.87 21.62
N GLU A 152 -40.93 -30.76 22.76
CA GLU A 152 -40.41 -29.97 23.88
C GLU A 152 -39.14 -30.59 24.50
N SER A 153 -39.06 -31.92 24.57
CA SER A 153 -37.87 -32.64 25.05
C SER A 153 -36.73 -32.56 24.04
N GLU A 154 -37.04 -32.69 22.75
CA GLU A 154 -36.07 -32.53 21.67
C GLU A 154 -35.57 -31.08 21.56
N ILE A 155 -36.45 -30.08 21.70
CA ILE A 155 -36.10 -28.66 21.76
C ILE A 155 -35.22 -28.38 22.98
N SER A 156 -35.48 -29.02 24.12
CA SER A 156 -34.62 -28.92 25.31
C SER A 156 -33.23 -29.54 25.06
N GLY A 157 -33.17 -30.71 24.43
CA GLY A 157 -31.92 -31.34 24.01
C GLY A 157 -31.13 -30.49 23.01
N LEU A 158 -31.81 -29.98 21.99
CA LEU A 158 -31.24 -29.07 20.99
C LEU A 158 -30.76 -27.75 21.64
N ARG A 159 -31.45 -27.22 22.66
CA ARG A 159 -30.98 -26.06 23.41
C ARG A 159 -29.67 -26.33 24.16
N LEU A 160 -29.51 -27.53 24.72
CA LEU A 160 -28.28 -27.95 25.38
C LEU A 160 -27.14 -28.14 24.36
N GLU A 161 -27.43 -28.74 23.20
CA GLU A 161 -26.46 -28.85 22.11
C GLU A 161 -26.06 -27.47 21.56
N ILE A 162 -27.01 -26.55 21.39
CA ILE A 162 -26.74 -25.16 21.02
C ILE A 162 -25.84 -24.49 22.06
N GLN A 163 -26.08 -24.71 23.35
CA GLN A 163 -25.25 -24.14 24.41
C GLN A 163 -23.83 -24.74 24.40
N HIS A 164 -23.72 -26.03 24.09
CA HIS A 164 -22.42 -26.70 23.93
C HIS A 164 -21.65 -26.14 22.72
N ILE A 165 -22.31 -26.00 21.58
CA ILE A 165 -21.74 -25.42 20.36
C ILE A 165 -21.36 -23.96 20.59
N LYS A 166 -22.16 -23.17 21.32
CA LYS A 166 -21.80 -21.78 21.68
C LYS A 166 -20.50 -21.71 22.48
N ARG A 167 -20.32 -22.60 23.47
CA ARG A 167 -19.08 -22.68 24.25
C ARG A 167 -17.89 -23.11 23.40
N GLN A 168 -18.08 -24.10 22.50
CA GLN A 168 -17.03 -24.49 21.56
C GLN A 168 -16.66 -23.36 20.60
N LYS A 169 -17.65 -22.61 20.13
CA LYS A 169 -17.47 -21.42 19.28
C LYS A 169 -16.73 -20.32 20.03
N GLU A 170 -17.08 -20.02 21.29
CA GLU A 170 -16.35 -19.06 22.13
C GLU A 170 -14.89 -19.46 22.28
N LYS A 171 -14.63 -20.74 22.58
CA LYS A 171 -13.26 -21.24 22.71
C LYS A 171 -12.48 -21.15 21.38
N LEU A 172 -13.08 -21.56 20.27
CA LEU A 172 -12.47 -21.41 18.94
C LEU A 172 -12.23 -19.94 18.59
N TRP A 173 -13.11 -19.04 19.06
CA TRP A 173 -12.94 -17.61 18.89
C TRP A 173 -11.80 -17.04 19.73
N GLU A 174 -11.61 -17.53 20.97
CA GLU A 174 -10.44 -17.22 21.79
C GLU A 174 -9.15 -17.71 21.14
N ASP A 175 -9.15 -18.95 20.63
CA ASP A 175 -8.01 -19.53 19.90
C ASP A 175 -7.72 -18.73 18.61
N TYR A 176 -8.75 -18.33 17.87
CA TYR A 176 -8.65 -17.49 16.66
C TYR A 176 -8.14 -16.08 16.97
N ASN A 177 -8.61 -15.43 18.04
CA ASN A 177 -8.11 -14.11 18.45
C ASN A 177 -6.67 -14.16 18.95
N SER A 178 -6.26 -15.24 19.60
CA SER A 178 -4.85 -15.49 19.95
C SER A 178 -3.96 -15.60 18.71
N ILE A 179 -4.46 -16.22 17.64
CA ILE A 179 -3.80 -16.28 16.34
C ILE A 179 -3.79 -14.89 15.67
N LEU A 180 -4.90 -14.16 15.72
CA LEU A 180 -5.01 -12.81 15.16
C LEU A 180 -4.15 -11.77 15.90
N GLN A 181 -3.90 -11.90 17.20
CA GLN A 181 -2.96 -11.01 17.90
C GLN A 181 -1.51 -11.17 17.41
N ASN A 182 -1.19 -12.26 16.71
CA ASN A 182 0.12 -12.53 16.13
C ASN A 182 0.22 -12.14 14.64
N LEU A 183 -0.89 -11.79 14.00
CA LEU A 183 -0.94 -11.28 12.63
C LEU A 183 -1.35 -9.81 12.72
N ASP A 184 -0.59 -8.89 12.13
CA ASP A 184 -0.95 -7.47 12.04
C ASP A 184 -2.13 -7.22 11.06
N LEU A 185 -3.17 -8.07 11.17
CA LEU A 185 -4.39 -8.15 10.36
C LEU A 185 -5.63 -7.86 11.23
N ALA A 186 -5.48 -7.03 12.26
CA ALA A 186 -6.56 -6.53 13.11
C ALA A 186 -7.48 -5.52 12.37
N ASP A 187 -7.80 -5.78 11.11
CA ASP A 187 -8.75 -5.02 10.31
C ASP A 187 -9.94 -5.93 10.00
N ASN A 188 -11.20 -5.66 10.33
CA ASN A 188 -11.83 -4.68 11.23
C ASN A 188 -13.33 -5.04 11.33
N PHE A 189 -13.87 -5.87 10.42
CA PHE A 189 -15.30 -6.24 10.40
C PHE A 189 -15.70 -7.26 11.47
N GLU A 190 -14.99 -8.38 11.60
CA GLU A 190 -15.32 -9.43 12.58
C GLU A 190 -15.25 -8.96 14.04
N VAL A 191 -14.27 -8.09 14.36
CA VAL A 191 -14.11 -7.50 15.69
C VAL A 191 -15.27 -6.54 15.96
N LEU A 192 -15.58 -5.65 15.01
CA LEU A 192 -16.75 -4.75 15.11
C LEU A 192 -18.06 -5.53 15.21
N TYR A 193 -18.23 -6.59 14.43
CA TYR A 193 -19.43 -7.43 14.45
C TYR A 193 -19.61 -8.10 15.81
N LYS A 194 -18.52 -8.57 16.43
CA LYS A 194 -18.57 -9.11 17.80
C LYS A 194 -18.92 -8.03 18.82
N LEU A 195 -18.21 -6.90 18.81
CA LEU A 195 -18.45 -5.80 19.74
C LEU A 195 -19.91 -5.35 19.71
N VAL A 196 -20.48 -5.21 18.50
CA VAL A 196 -21.86 -4.75 18.31
C VAL A 196 -22.89 -5.84 18.62
N PHE A 197 -22.76 -7.03 18.04
CA PHE A 197 -23.84 -8.02 18.04
C PHE A 197 -23.69 -9.15 19.05
N THR A 198 -22.50 -9.33 19.64
CA THR A 198 -22.23 -10.36 20.65
C THR A 198 -22.02 -9.73 22.03
N ASP A 199 -21.12 -8.76 22.11
CA ASP A 199 -20.66 -8.19 23.39
C ASP A 199 -21.50 -6.97 23.81
N ASN A 200 -22.25 -6.36 22.88
CA ASN A 200 -23.01 -5.11 23.05
C ASN A 200 -22.16 -3.95 23.62
N ASP A 201 -20.86 -3.96 23.31
CA ASP A 201 -19.89 -2.93 23.66
C ASP A 201 -19.82 -1.89 22.55
N LEU A 202 -20.81 -0.99 22.55
CA LEU A 202 -20.95 0.05 21.54
C LEU A 202 -19.90 1.15 21.67
N GLU A 203 -19.36 1.38 22.87
CA GLU A 203 -18.35 2.41 23.11
C GLU A 203 -17.04 2.06 22.43
N SER A 204 -16.54 0.83 22.66
CA SER A 204 -15.36 0.32 21.96
C SER A 204 -15.60 0.24 20.45
N ALA A 205 -16.79 -0.17 20.00
CA ALA A 205 -17.12 -0.23 18.58
C ALA A 205 -17.06 1.15 17.91
N LEU A 206 -17.57 2.20 18.58
CA LEU A 206 -17.52 3.58 18.08
C LEU A 206 -16.10 4.15 18.12
N GLU A 207 -15.27 3.77 19.10
CA GLU A 207 -13.86 4.15 19.10
C GLU A 207 -13.11 3.54 17.90
N TYR A 208 -13.41 2.28 17.56
CA TYR A 208 -12.90 1.61 16.36
C TYR A 208 -13.41 2.27 15.07
N LEU A 209 -14.66 2.74 15.05
CA LEU A 209 -15.29 3.46 13.94
C LEU A 209 -15.15 4.99 14.02
N SER A 210 -14.17 5.49 14.77
CA SER A 210 -13.94 6.94 14.85
C SER A 210 -13.61 7.53 13.48
N ASP A 211 -14.08 8.75 13.21
CA ASP A 211 -13.85 9.46 11.94
C ASP A 211 -12.36 9.48 11.55
N GLN A 212 -11.48 9.64 12.54
CA GLN A 212 -10.03 9.64 12.34
C GLN A 212 -9.50 8.29 11.83
N LYS A 213 -10.00 7.16 12.34
CA LYS A 213 -9.61 5.82 11.90
C LYS A 213 -10.17 5.53 10.51
N LEU A 214 -11.45 5.84 10.29
CA LEU A 214 -12.09 5.69 8.98
C LEU A 214 -11.39 6.51 7.89
N GLU A 215 -10.99 7.74 8.21
CA GLU A 215 -10.22 8.59 7.30
C GLU A 215 -8.84 7.98 7.01
N LYS A 216 -8.14 7.46 8.03
CA LYS A 216 -6.86 6.78 7.86
C LYS A 216 -6.98 5.54 6.96
N ASP A 217 -8.04 4.76 7.09
CA ASP A 217 -8.29 3.58 6.25
C ASP A 217 -8.59 3.96 4.80
N ALA A 218 -9.38 5.02 4.60
CA ALA A 218 -9.62 5.58 3.28
C ALA A 218 -8.32 6.07 2.62
N ILE A 219 -7.44 6.75 3.37
CA ILE A 219 -6.10 7.18 2.90
C ILE A 219 -5.26 5.96 2.50
N ASN A 220 -5.19 4.93 3.36
CA ASN A 220 -4.41 3.73 3.10
C ASN A 220 -4.90 2.99 1.83
N LEU A 221 -6.21 2.87 1.66
CA LEU A 221 -6.80 2.26 0.47
C LEU A 221 -6.54 3.08 -0.79
N ALA A 222 -6.68 4.41 -0.71
CA ALA A 222 -6.35 5.30 -1.81
C ALA A 222 -4.87 5.19 -2.22
N GLN A 223 -3.94 5.14 -1.26
CA GLN A 223 -2.51 4.94 -1.53
C GLN A 223 -2.21 3.61 -2.23
N LYS A 224 -2.88 2.51 -1.82
CA LYS A 224 -2.77 1.21 -2.50
C LYS A 224 -3.26 1.28 -3.94
N TYR A 225 -4.38 1.98 -4.20
CA TYR A 225 -4.86 2.21 -5.56
C TYR A 225 -3.91 3.06 -6.39
N LEU A 226 -3.33 4.13 -5.83
CA LEU A 226 -2.33 4.95 -6.52
C LEU A 226 -1.11 4.13 -6.92
N LEU A 227 -0.57 3.31 -5.99
CA LEU A 227 0.57 2.45 -6.29
C LEU A 227 0.23 1.44 -7.39
N LYS A 228 -0.97 0.86 -7.37
CA LYS A 228 -1.43 -0.04 -8.42
C LYS A 228 -1.55 0.71 -9.76
N ALA A 229 -2.08 1.93 -9.77
CA ALA A 229 -2.16 2.76 -10.97
C ALA A 229 -0.77 3.05 -11.55
N ASP A 230 0.20 3.39 -10.70
CA ASP A 230 1.59 3.65 -11.11
C ASP A 230 2.25 2.39 -11.71
N ILE A 231 2.01 1.20 -11.15
CA ILE A 231 2.47 -0.08 -11.72
C ILE A 231 1.90 -0.28 -13.13
N PHE A 232 0.60 -0.08 -13.30
CA PHE A 232 -0.06 -0.22 -14.60
C PHE A 232 0.44 0.83 -15.61
N LYS A 233 0.70 2.06 -15.16
CA LYS A 233 1.32 3.11 -15.97
C LYS A 233 2.70 2.69 -16.48
N LEU A 234 3.55 2.12 -15.61
CA LEU A 234 4.88 1.62 -15.97
C LEU A 234 4.83 0.46 -16.96
N GLN A 235 3.75 -0.33 -16.92
CA GLN A 235 3.48 -1.40 -17.88
C GLN A 235 2.84 -0.90 -19.19
N HIS A 236 2.67 0.42 -19.35
CA HIS A 236 1.94 1.03 -20.47
C HIS A 236 0.51 0.49 -20.64
N ASN A 237 -0.15 0.12 -19.53
CA ASN A 237 -1.50 -0.39 -19.52
C ASN A 237 -2.52 0.75 -19.26
N ALA A 238 -3.53 0.85 -20.13
CA ALA A 238 -4.58 1.87 -20.06
C ALA A 238 -5.44 1.78 -18.78
N GLU A 239 -5.54 0.61 -18.15
CA GLU A 239 -6.26 0.41 -16.89
C GLU A 239 -5.67 1.22 -15.72
N ALA A 240 -4.45 1.78 -15.86
CA ALA A 240 -3.89 2.73 -14.89
C ALA A 240 -4.87 3.86 -14.57
N SER A 241 -5.59 4.34 -15.60
CA SER A 241 -6.59 5.41 -15.46
C SER A 241 -7.69 5.06 -14.46
N ASP A 242 -8.15 3.82 -14.43
CA ASP A 242 -9.26 3.40 -13.57
C ASP A 242 -8.82 3.30 -12.11
N PHE A 243 -7.59 2.90 -11.85
CA PHE A 243 -7.04 2.85 -10.49
C PHE A 243 -6.79 4.26 -9.92
N TYR A 244 -6.35 5.22 -10.73
CA TYR A 244 -6.29 6.61 -10.28
C TYR A 244 -7.67 7.18 -9.93
N LYS A 245 -8.71 6.87 -10.72
CA LYS A 245 -10.10 7.26 -10.40
C LYS A 245 -10.58 6.60 -9.11
N LYS A 246 -10.31 5.31 -8.92
CA LYS A 246 -10.64 4.59 -7.67
C LYS A 246 -9.97 5.21 -6.45
N ALA A 247 -8.70 5.61 -6.57
CA ALA A 247 -8.01 6.29 -5.49
C ALA A 247 -8.70 7.61 -5.11
N TYR A 248 -9.06 8.44 -6.11
CA TYR A 248 -9.78 9.69 -5.87
C TYR A 248 -11.17 9.47 -5.27
N ALA A 249 -11.92 8.48 -5.75
CA ALA A 249 -13.26 8.18 -5.24
C ALA A 249 -13.25 7.80 -3.75
N VAL A 250 -12.21 7.10 -3.28
CA VAL A 250 -12.07 6.71 -1.86
C VAL A 250 -11.57 7.86 -0.99
N HIS A 251 -10.67 8.70 -1.50
CA HIS A 251 -10.11 9.83 -0.77
C HIS A 251 -10.07 11.09 -1.65
N PRO A 252 -11.19 11.82 -1.77
CA PRO A 252 -11.41 12.88 -2.76
C PRO A 252 -10.75 14.20 -2.36
N THR A 253 -9.43 14.20 -2.27
CA THR A 253 -8.62 15.39 -1.98
C THR A 253 -7.87 15.88 -3.21
N VAL A 254 -7.50 17.16 -3.21
CA VAL A 254 -6.68 17.74 -4.29
C VAL A 254 -5.34 17.03 -4.42
N ARG A 255 -4.78 16.55 -3.31
CA ARG A 255 -3.56 15.72 -3.31
C ARG A 255 -3.76 14.43 -4.09
N THR A 256 -4.83 13.67 -3.83
CA THR A 256 -5.13 12.44 -4.57
C THR A 256 -5.42 12.73 -6.04
N ALA A 257 -6.22 13.76 -6.33
CA ALA A 257 -6.53 14.19 -7.70
C ALA A 257 -5.27 14.55 -8.51
N GLY A 258 -4.26 15.14 -7.85
CA GLY A 258 -2.99 15.54 -8.47
C GLY A 258 -2.24 14.39 -9.15
N PHE A 259 -2.35 13.15 -8.65
CA PHE A 259 -1.75 11.98 -9.28
C PHE A 259 -2.40 11.67 -10.62
N TYR A 260 -3.74 11.66 -10.67
CA TYR A 260 -4.46 11.39 -11.91
C TYR A 260 -4.29 12.51 -12.94
N ILE A 261 -4.33 13.76 -12.49
CA ILE A 261 -4.05 14.96 -13.30
C ILE A 261 -2.67 14.84 -13.97
N ARG A 262 -1.64 14.43 -13.22
CA ARG A 262 -0.29 14.24 -13.77
C ARG A 262 -0.26 13.12 -14.80
N TYR A 263 -0.88 11.97 -14.50
CA TYR A 263 -0.96 10.86 -15.44
C TYR A 263 -1.63 11.29 -16.77
N LEU A 264 -2.79 11.94 -16.72
CA LEU A 264 -3.50 12.39 -17.91
C LEU A 264 -2.69 13.39 -18.75
N ARG A 265 -1.89 14.23 -18.09
CA ARG A 265 -0.94 15.13 -18.75
C ARG A 265 0.18 14.36 -19.44
N ASP A 266 0.77 13.36 -18.78
CA ASP A 266 1.87 12.56 -19.33
C ASP A 266 1.42 11.79 -20.58
N VAL A 267 0.20 11.24 -20.58
CA VAL A 267 -0.39 10.56 -21.75
C VAL A 267 -1.04 11.52 -22.75
N GLN A 268 -0.91 12.83 -22.53
CA GLN A 268 -1.44 13.91 -23.39
C GLN A 268 -2.96 13.82 -23.65
N ASN A 269 -3.73 13.24 -22.73
CA ASN A 269 -5.18 13.17 -22.83
C ASN A 269 -5.82 14.42 -22.21
N PHE A 270 -5.73 15.53 -22.93
CA PHE A 270 -6.20 16.85 -22.46
C PHE A 270 -7.72 16.92 -22.27
N ASN A 271 -8.51 16.18 -23.04
CA ASN A 271 -9.97 16.15 -22.90
C ASN A 271 -10.40 15.58 -21.54
N SER A 272 -9.87 14.39 -21.18
CA SER A 272 -10.15 13.79 -19.88
C SER A 272 -9.51 14.59 -18.73
N LEU A 273 -8.34 15.19 -18.96
CA LEU A 273 -7.66 16.04 -17.99
C LEU A 273 -8.53 17.24 -17.57
N ILE A 274 -9.03 17.99 -18.55
CA ILE A 274 -9.87 19.16 -18.31
C ILE A 274 -11.16 18.74 -17.62
N ALA A 275 -11.86 17.72 -18.13
CA ALA A 275 -13.10 17.23 -17.55
C ALA A 275 -12.94 16.86 -16.06
N PHE A 276 -11.89 16.11 -15.73
CA PHE A 276 -11.61 15.71 -14.35
C PHE A 276 -11.19 16.90 -13.47
N MET A 277 -10.39 17.84 -13.98
CA MET A 277 -10.03 19.04 -13.22
C MET A 277 -11.23 19.92 -12.88
N LEU A 278 -12.21 20.02 -13.79
CA LEU A 278 -13.47 20.74 -13.55
C LEU A 278 -14.35 20.02 -12.53
N GLU A 279 -14.40 18.68 -12.57
CA GLU A 279 -15.06 17.87 -11.55
C GLU A 279 -14.48 18.15 -10.16
N VAL A 280 -13.15 18.12 -10.03
CA VAL A 280 -12.46 18.40 -8.77
C VAL A 280 -12.74 19.82 -8.30
N LEU A 281 -12.77 20.83 -9.18
CA LEU A 281 -13.10 22.21 -8.79
C LEU A 281 -14.48 22.39 -8.17
N ASN A 282 -15.42 21.50 -8.47
CA ASN A 282 -16.78 21.53 -7.92
C ASN A 282 -16.86 20.90 -6.51
N THR A 283 -15.76 20.38 -5.95
CA THR A 283 -15.74 19.85 -4.59
C THR A 283 -15.27 20.89 -3.56
N PRO A 284 -15.65 20.72 -2.28
CA PRO A 284 -15.06 21.50 -1.18
C PRO A 284 -13.54 21.29 -1.14
N MET A 285 -12.78 22.37 -1.01
CA MET A 285 -11.32 22.36 -0.93
C MET A 285 -10.79 23.64 -0.28
N LYS A 286 -9.52 23.62 0.12
CA LYS A 286 -8.83 24.81 0.59
C LYS A 286 -8.68 25.84 -0.53
N ILE A 287 -8.61 27.10 -0.16
CA ILE A 287 -8.58 28.19 -1.15
C ILE A 287 -7.27 28.20 -1.95
N GLU A 288 -6.16 27.80 -1.34
CA GLU A 288 -4.84 27.64 -1.97
C GLU A 288 -4.90 26.58 -3.07
N ASP A 289 -5.52 25.44 -2.78
CA ASP A 289 -5.71 24.36 -3.75
C ASP A 289 -6.59 24.80 -4.92
N ARG A 290 -7.65 25.59 -4.63
CA ARG A 290 -8.53 26.17 -5.65
C ARG A 290 -7.78 27.14 -6.55
N ILE A 291 -6.94 28.01 -5.99
CA ILE A 291 -6.06 28.93 -6.74
C ILE A 291 -5.13 28.14 -7.66
N ALA A 292 -4.47 27.10 -7.12
CA ALA A 292 -3.54 26.27 -7.88
C ALA A 292 -4.22 25.54 -9.06
N LEU A 293 -5.42 24.96 -8.84
CA LEU A 293 -6.18 24.29 -9.90
C LEU A 293 -6.65 25.25 -10.99
N ASN A 294 -7.15 26.44 -10.61
CA ASN A 294 -7.51 27.48 -11.59
C ASN A 294 -6.29 27.93 -12.40
N GLY A 295 -5.12 28.10 -11.78
CA GLY A 295 -3.88 28.42 -12.48
C GLY A 295 -3.44 27.36 -13.47
N GLN A 296 -3.58 26.08 -13.12
CA GLN A 296 -3.30 24.96 -14.02
C GLN A 296 -4.28 24.92 -15.20
N LEU A 297 -5.59 25.13 -14.97
CA LEU A 297 -6.57 25.22 -16.04
C LEU A 297 -6.29 26.41 -16.96
N GLY A 298 -5.99 27.59 -16.41
CA GLY A 298 -5.58 28.75 -17.21
C GLY A 298 -4.38 28.43 -18.12
N THR A 299 -3.40 27.68 -17.60
CA THR A 299 -2.23 27.26 -18.38
C THR A 299 -2.59 26.29 -19.50
N ILE A 300 -3.48 25.33 -19.22
CA ILE A 300 -3.94 24.35 -20.22
C ILE A 300 -4.76 25.05 -21.30
N TYR A 301 -5.75 25.86 -20.91
CA TYR A 301 -6.61 26.60 -21.83
C TYR A 301 -5.85 27.66 -22.63
N SER A 302 -4.71 28.19 -22.15
CA SER A 302 -3.92 29.17 -22.91
C SER A 302 -3.52 28.69 -24.32
N LYS A 303 -3.45 27.37 -24.51
CA LYS A 303 -3.13 26.72 -25.79
C LYS A 303 -4.36 26.28 -26.60
N ILE A 304 -5.55 26.33 -26.01
CA ILE A 304 -6.80 25.77 -26.56
C ILE A 304 -7.80 26.90 -26.81
N ASP A 305 -8.13 27.64 -25.76
CA ASP A 305 -9.03 28.79 -25.76
C ASP A 305 -8.47 29.88 -24.84
N PRO A 306 -7.77 30.88 -25.42
CA PRO A 306 -7.19 31.99 -24.66
C PRO A 306 -8.22 32.82 -23.88
N THR A 307 -9.47 32.90 -24.35
CA THR A 307 -10.54 33.63 -23.65
C THR A 307 -10.92 32.91 -22.37
N GLU A 308 -11.07 31.60 -22.45
CA GLU A 308 -11.39 30.78 -21.29
C GLU A 308 -10.22 30.71 -20.29
N ALA A 309 -8.98 30.69 -20.80
CA ALA A 309 -7.78 30.79 -19.98
C ALA A 309 -7.76 32.06 -19.10
N VAL A 310 -8.15 33.20 -19.68
CA VAL A 310 -8.28 34.49 -18.98
C VAL A 310 -9.26 34.40 -17.80
N ASN A 311 -10.39 33.69 -17.96
CA ASN A 311 -11.39 33.53 -16.89
C ASN A 311 -10.83 32.77 -15.69
N TYR A 312 -10.10 31.68 -15.92
CA TYR A 312 -9.47 30.90 -14.85
C TYR A 312 -8.37 31.69 -14.13
N TYR A 313 -7.50 32.40 -14.86
CA TYR A 313 -6.48 33.25 -14.24
C TYR A 313 -7.08 34.40 -13.43
N LYS A 314 -8.12 35.09 -13.95
CA LYS A 314 -8.84 36.13 -13.20
C LYS A 314 -9.45 35.59 -11.92
N THR A 315 -10.07 34.41 -11.99
CA THR A 315 -10.67 33.75 -10.83
C THR A 315 -9.61 33.43 -9.77
N ALA A 316 -8.47 32.88 -10.17
CA ALA A 316 -7.35 32.61 -9.25
C ALA A 316 -6.80 33.88 -8.60
N LEU A 317 -6.56 34.94 -9.39
CA LEU A 317 -6.05 36.22 -8.88
C LEU A 317 -7.02 36.90 -7.92
N ARG A 318 -8.33 36.85 -8.22
CA ARG A 318 -9.37 37.38 -7.31
C ARG A 318 -9.34 36.70 -5.94
N PHE A 319 -9.17 35.38 -5.90
CA PHE A 319 -9.05 34.67 -4.62
C PHE A 319 -7.81 35.08 -3.84
N ILE A 320 -6.68 35.34 -4.50
CA ILE A 320 -5.46 35.83 -3.83
C ILE A 320 -5.71 37.23 -3.25
N ASP A 321 -6.26 38.15 -4.06
CA ASP A 321 -6.50 39.54 -3.65
C ASP A 321 -7.52 39.64 -2.49
N GLU A 322 -8.54 38.77 -2.46
CA GLU A 322 -9.58 38.78 -1.43
C GLU A 322 -9.21 38.04 -0.13
N LYS A 323 -8.35 37.00 -0.19
CA LYS A 323 -8.21 36.02 0.91
C LYS A 323 -6.78 35.72 1.33
N ILE A 324 -5.77 35.92 0.47
CA ILE A 324 -4.36 35.60 0.77
C ILE A 324 -3.44 36.68 0.16
N PRO A 325 -3.50 37.93 0.63
CA PRO A 325 -2.56 38.94 0.18
C PRO A 325 -1.13 38.47 0.48
N HIS A 326 -0.26 38.47 -0.55
CA HIS A 326 1.13 37.97 -0.54
C HIS A 326 1.34 36.46 -0.82
N ASP A 327 0.37 35.77 -1.44
CA ASP A 327 0.57 34.41 -1.91
C ASP A 327 1.78 34.26 -2.89
N PRO A 328 2.68 33.26 -2.70
CA PRO A 328 3.85 33.05 -3.56
C PRO A 328 3.54 32.81 -5.04
N PHE A 329 2.33 32.30 -5.35
CA PHE A 329 1.90 32.01 -6.71
C PHE A 329 1.37 33.25 -7.45
N TYR A 330 1.16 34.38 -6.76
CA TYR A 330 0.60 35.60 -7.34
C TYR A 330 1.37 36.07 -8.58
N TYR A 331 2.70 36.18 -8.50
CA TYR A 331 3.52 36.65 -9.62
C TYR A 331 3.50 35.68 -10.81
N THR A 332 3.45 34.38 -10.55
CA THR A 332 3.36 33.35 -11.60
C THR A 332 2.03 33.41 -12.34
N LEU A 333 0.92 33.55 -11.60
CA LEU A 333 -0.42 33.69 -12.19
C LEU A 333 -0.57 34.99 -12.97
N LYS A 334 -0.05 36.10 -12.43
CA LYS A 334 -0.05 37.40 -13.09
C LYS A 334 0.78 37.38 -14.37
N ALA A 335 1.95 36.74 -14.36
CA ALA A 335 2.77 36.57 -15.56
C ALA A 335 2.05 35.73 -16.64
N GLY A 336 1.37 34.65 -16.24
CA GLY A 336 0.54 33.84 -17.15
C GLY A 336 -0.60 34.65 -17.76
N PHE A 337 -1.33 35.39 -16.93
CA PHE A 337 -2.41 36.29 -17.35
C PHE A 337 -1.91 37.36 -18.34
N CYS A 338 -0.83 38.07 -18.01
CA CYS A 338 -0.28 39.14 -18.85
C CYS A 338 0.19 38.62 -20.21
N ARG A 339 0.81 37.43 -20.29
CA ARG A 339 1.25 36.83 -21.56
C ARG A 339 0.08 36.58 -22.52
N ILE A 340 -1.08 36.20 -22.00
CA ILE A 340 -2.26 35.94 -22.83
C ILE A 340 -2.88 37.26 -23.30
N CYS A 341 -3.02 38.24 -22.42
CA CYS A 341 -3.57 39.55 -22.79
C CYS A 341 -2.68 40.32 -23.78
N GLN A 342 -1.36 40.15 -23.73
CA GLN A 342 -0.43 40.75 -24.71
C GLN A 342 -0.49 40.10 -26.09
N ASN A 343 -0.89 38.82 -26.19
CA ASN A 343 -1.06 38.10 -27.45
C ASN A 343 -2.46 38.29 -28.08
N GLN A 344 -3.35 39.06 -27.43
CA GLN A 344 -4.69 39.39 -27.92
C GLN A 344 -4.81 40.84 -28.46
N ILE A 345 -3.73 41.61 -28.43
CA ILE A 345 -3.55 42.93 -29.07
C ILE A 345 -2.69 42.73 -30.31
#